data_AF-A0A9D4E3W8-F1
#
_entry.id   AF-A0A9D4E3W8-F1
#
_cell.length_a   1.000
_cell.length_b   1.000
_cell.length_c   1.000
_cell.angle_alpha   90.00
_cell.angle_beta   90.00
_cell.angle_gamma   90.00
#
_symmetry.space_group_name_H-M   'P 1'
#
loop_
_entity.id
_entity.type
_entity.pdbx_description
1 polymer ?
#
loop_
_entity_poly.entity_id
_entity_poly.type
_entity_poly.pdbx_seq_one_letter_code
_entity_poly.pdbx_strand_id
1 'polypeptide(L)'
;MSESDPQAPIQHDLVSCLPVLANDYANFISVDASKEKQSFYSSIDEMLTRLDEFGGLVDTVRSDTSLCVDTNVKNIQAKCEEMSSIFARVDQLEAFIAMVHKNVNVMEECVNKAESEMGSFSGLKKIFTSLVGKKTSQQKDLQQFQPPDIFITEEYLRPSSAGDLPETGQPDSAGPTDLTKPLTIVDNT
;
A
#
# COMPACT_ATOMS: atom_id res chain seq x y z
N MET A 1 26.63 105.32 57.90
CA MET A 1 26.70 103.95 58.45
C MET A 1 25.39 103.32 58.07
N SER A 2 25.37 102.61 56.94
CA SER A 2 24.13 102.05 56.36
C SER A 2 23.99 100.61 56.87
N GLU A 3 22.86 100.35 57.52
CA GLU A 3 22.49 99.07 58.09
C GLU A 3 22.10 98.11 56.97
N SER A 4 22.89 97.04 56.78
CA SER A 4 22.63 96.01 55.78
C SER A 4 21.52 95.09 56.26
N ASP A 5 20.44 95.00 55.50
CA ASP A 5 19.25 94.19 55.80
C ASP A 5 19.56 92.67 55.74
N PRO A 6 19.43 91.92 56.86
CA PRO A 6 19.80 90.51 56.93
C PRO A 6 18.84 89.55 56.19
N GLN A 7 17.74 90.04 55.61
CA GLN A 7 16.69 89.20 54.99
C GLN A 7 16.82 89.05 53.46
N ALA A 8 17.68 89.85 52.81
CA ALA A 8 17.96 89.77 51.38
C ALA A 8 18.61 88.45 50.88
N PRO A 9 19.54 87.80 51.60
CA PRO A 9 20.21 86.60 51.07
C PRO A 9 19.30 85.35 51.05
N ILE A 10 18.36 85.23 52.00
CA ILE A 10 17.51 84.04 52.14
C ILE A 10 16.44 83.96 51.03
N GLN A 11 15.89 85.11 50.61
CA GLN A 11 14.93 85.12 49.49
C GLN A 11 15.60 84.85 48.15
N HIS A 12 16.83 85.32 47.95
CA HIS A 12 17.59 85.07 46.73
C HIS A 12 17.87 83.58 46.52
N ASP A 13 18.25 82.87 47.58
CA ASP A 13 18.51 81.43 47.52
C ASP A 13 17.23 80.62 47.28
N LEU A 14 16.11 80.98 47.91
CA LEU A 14 14.83 80.28 47.71
C LEU A 14 14.31 80.44 46.27
N VAL A 15 14.39 81.65 45.71
CA VAL A 15 13.98 81.92 44.32
C VAL A 15 14.92 81.25 43.32
N SER A 16 16.21 81.15 43.64
CA SER A 16 17.21 80.44 42.83
C SER A 16 16.98 78.93 42.79
N CYS A 17 16.50 78.32 43.89
CA CYS A 17 16.24 76.87 43.96
C CYS A 17 14.91 76.44 43.34
N LEU A 18 13.94 77.34 43.19
CA LEU A 18 12.62 77.03 42.59
C LEU A 18 12.69 76.43 41.16
N PRO A 19 13.48 76.96 40.19
CA PRO A 19 13.60 76.36 38.87
C PRO A 19 14.25 74.99 38.90
N VAL A 20 15.18 74.74 39.83
CA VAL A 20 15.80 73.42 40.02
C VAL A 20 14.76 72.42 40.51
N LEU A 21 13.97 72.79 41.52
CA LEU A 21 12.88 71.95 42.04
C LEU A 21 11.81 71.68 40.97
N ALA A 22 11.41 72.71 40.21
CA ALA A 22 10.46 72.55 39.11
C ALA A 22 11.00 71.63 38.00
N ASN A 23 12.30 71.71 37.69
CA ASN A 23 12.97 70.84 36.74
C ASN A 23 13.04 69.38 37.24
N ASP A 24 13.34 69.18 38.53
CA ASP A 24 13.36 67.84 39.13
C ASP A 24 11.97 67.19 39.08
N TYR A 25 10.90 67.94 39.38
CA TYR A 25 9.52 67.46 39.22
C TYR A 25 9.12 67.23 37.77
N ALA A 26 9.58 68.07 36.83
CA ALA A 26 9.34 67.87 35.41
C ALA A 26 10.00 66.57 34.90
N ASN A 27 11.20 66.24 35.38
CA ASN A 27 11.90 65.02 35.02
C ASN A 27 11.19 63.74 35.49
N PHE A 28 10.46 63.80 36.62
CA PHE A 28 9.62 62.68 37.06
C PHE A 28 8.45 62.39 36.11
N ILE A 29 7.99 63.39 35.36
CA ILE A 29 6.87 63.26 34.42
C ILE A 29 7.37 63.01 32.99
N SER A 30 8.59 63.43 32.65
CA SER A 30 9.22 63.17 31.35
C SER A 30 9.81 61.75 31.31
N VAL A 31 8.96 60.76 31.06
CA VAL A 31 9.39 59.38 30.81
C VAL A 31 9.62 59.21 29.31
N ASP A 32 10.87 58.88 28.92
CA ASP A 32 11.18 58.48 27.55
C ASP A 32 10.95 56.97 27.36
N ALA A 33 9.83 56.63 26.71
CA ALA A 33 9.47 55.25 26.38
C ALA A 33 9.96 54.81 24.99
N SER A 34 10.80 55.61 24.30
CA SER A 34 11.19 55.35 22.90
C SER A 34 11.88 54.00 22.71
N LYS A 35 12.69 53.57 23.68
CA LYS A 35 13.38 52.27 23.64
C LYS A 35 12.41 51.10 23.75
N GLU A 36 11.46 51.17 24.67
CA GLU A 36 10.44 50.13 24.85
C GLU A 36 9.53 50.03 23.62
N LYS A 37 9.10 51.20 23.10
CA LYS A 37 8.36 51.29 21.85
C LYS A 37 9.11 50.64 20.68
N GLN A 38 10.40 50.91 20.53
CA GLN A 38 11.21 50.31 19.47
C GLN A 38 11.34 48.80 19.64
N SER A 39 11.56 48.32 20.87
CA SER A 39 11.63 46.88 21.17
C SER A 39 10.31 46.17 20.85
N PHE A 40 9.17 46.82 21.12
CA PHE A 40 7.86 46.29 20.82
C PHE A 40 7.63 46.12 19.32
N TYR A 41 7.92 47.15 18.51
CA TYR A 41 7.82 47.04 17.05
C TYR A 41 8.76 45.98 16.49
N SER A 42 10.00 45.91 16.98
CA SER A 42 10.94 44.86 16.56
C SER A 42 10.40 43.46 16.85
N SER A 43 9.71 43.26 17.98
CA SER A 43 9.11 41.97 18.32
C SER A 43 7.92 41.64 17.41
N ILE A 44 7.11 42.64 17.03
CA ILE A 44 6.03 42.46 16.06
C ILE A 44 6.59 42.03 14.70
N ASP A 45 7.62 42.72 14.20
CA ASP A 45 8.22 42.41 12.90
C ASP A 45 8.82 41.00 12.88
N GLU A 46 9.45 40.58 13.97
CA GLU A 46 9.94 39.21 14.12
C GLU A 46 8.80 38.19 14.10
N MET A 47 7.70 38.44 14.81
CA MET A 47 6.53 37.55 14.80
C MET A 47 5.86 37.48 13.43
N LEU A 48 5.75 38.60 12.72
CA LEU A 48 5.20 38.64 11.36
C LEU A 48 6.08 37.84 10.39
N THR A 49 7.40 37.95 10.51
CA THR A 49 8.35 37.16 9.72
C THR A 49 8.17 35.67 9.98
N ARG A 50 8.07 35.27 11.26
CA ARG A 50 7.84 33.86 11.63
C ARG A 50 6.49 33.32 11.13
N LEU A 51 5.46 34.15 11.06
CA LEU A 51 4.16 33.76 10.51
C LEU A 51 4.22 33.54 8.99
N ASP A 52 4.96 34.38 8.27
CA ASP A 52 5.19 34.21 6.83
C ASP A 52 5.96 32.92 6.53
N GLU A 53 7.03 32.67 7.29
CA GLU A 53 7.79 31.41 7.22
C GLU A 53 6.92 30.19 7.54
N PHE A 54 6.07 30.28 8.57
CA PHE A 54 5.13 29.20 8.91
C PHE A 54 4.13 28.95 7.76
N GLY A 55 3.62 30.01 7.12
CA GLY A 55 2.80 29.91 5.93
C GLY A 55 3.50 29.13 4.82
N GLY A 56 4.76 29.48 4.52
CA GLY A 56 5.56 28.78 3.52
C GLY A 56 5.80 27.30 3.85
N LEU A 57 5.99 26.96 5.14
CA LEU A 57 6.10 25.58 5.59
C LEU A 57 4.78 24.81 5.40
N VAL A 58 3.65 25.43 5.73
CA VAL A 58 2.32 24.82 5.53
C VAL A 58 2.06 24.53 4.05
N ASP A 59 2.41 25.46 3.17
CA ASP A 59 2.26 25.27 1.72
C ASP A 59 3.15 24.14 1.20
N THR A 60 4.38 24.03 1.72
CA THR A 60 5.30 22.94 1.41
C THR A 60 4.70 21.59 1.83
N VAL A 61 4.23 21.48 3.08
CA VAL A 61 3.59 20.25 3.59
C VAL A 61 2.35 19.89 2.77
N ARG A 62 1.54 20.87 2.38
CA ARG A 62 0.36 20.65 1.53
C ARG A 62 0.76 20.14 0.15
N SER A 63 1.78 20.73 -0.46
CA SER A 63 2.34 20.29 -1.74
C SER A 63 2.85 18.85 -1.67
N ASP A 64 3.65 18.53 -0.64
CA ASP A 64 4.20 17.18 -0.44
C ASP A 64 3.11 16.14 -0.20
N THR A 65 2.07 16.51 0.56
CA THR A 65 0.90 15.65 0.78
C THR A 65 0.18 15.36 -0.53
N SER A 66 -0.06 16.39 -1.36
CA SER A 66 -0.67 16.21 -2.68
C SER A 66 0.21 15.35 -3.57
N LEU A 67 1.53 15.58 -3.63
CA LEU A 67 2.44 14.73 -4.40
C LEU A 67 2.39 13.26 -3.96
N CYS A 68 2.40 13.02 -2.65
CA CYS A 68 2.34 11.68 -2.08
C CYS A 68 1.04 10.96 -2.47
N VAL A 69 -0.11 11.58 -2.23
CA VAL A 69 -1.43 10.96 -2.45
C VAL A 69 -1.77 10.88 -3.94
N ASP A 70 -1.52 11.95 -4.69
CA ASP A 70 -1.95 12.04 -6.08
C ASP A 70 -1.05 11.29 -7.05
N THR A 71 0.22 11.08 -6.67
CA THR A 71 1.22 10.46 -7.55
C THR A 71 1.79 9.19 -6.93
N ASN A 72 2.44 9.28 -5.76
CA ASN A 72 3.21 8.15 -5.23
C ASN A 72 2.32 6.95 -4.88
N VAL A 73 1.22 7.19 -4.16
CA VAL A 73 0.26 6.13 -3.79
C VAL A 73 -0.34 5.47 -5.04
N LYS A 74 -0.73 6.26 -6.04
CA LYS A 74 -1.28 5.72 -7.30
C LYS A 74 -0.25 4.90 -8.08
N ASN A 75 1.00 5.34 -8.13
CA ASN A 75 2.08 4.61 -8.76
C ASN A 75 2.36 3.28 -8.05
N ILE A 76 2.36 3.28 -6.72
CA ILE A 76 2.52 2.05 -5.92
C ILE A 76 1.36 1.11 -6.20
N GLN A 77 0.11 1.60 -6.20
CA GLN A 77 -1.06 0.79 -6.51
C GLN A 77 -0.96 0.15 -7.90
N ALA A 78 -0.63 0.94 -8.93
CA ALA A 78 -0.47 0.43 -10.30
C ALA A 78 0.62 -0.66 -10.38
N LYS A 79 1.71 -0.51 -9.63
CA LYS A 79 2.76 -1.53 -9.54
C LYS A 79 2.33 -2.78 -8.79
N CYS A 80 1.52 -2.64 -7.75
CA CYS A 80 0.91 -3.78 -7.07
C CYS A 80 -0.01 -4.56 -8.01
N GLU A 81 -0.81 -3.88 -8.82
CA GLU A 81 -1.69 -4.51 -9.82
C GLU A 81 -0.88 -5.26 -10.90
N GLU A 82 0.20 -4.66 -11.39
CA GLU A 82 1.14 -5.32 -12.32
C GLU A 82 1.72 -6.60 -11.69
N MET A 83 2.13 -6.53 -10.43
CA MET A 83 2.66 -7.66 -9.68
C MET A 83 1.62 -8.77 -9.45
N SER A 84 0.36 -8.40 -9.16
CA SER A 84 -0.75 -9.36 -9.09
C SER A 84 -0.97 -10.09 -10.42
N SER A 85 -0.85 -9.40 -11.56
CA SER A 85 -0.95 -10.06 -12.86
C SER A 85 0.20 -11.04 -13.09
N ILE A 86 1.41 -10.76 -12.59
CA ILE A 86 2.53 -11.68 -12.68
C ILE A 86 2.27 -12.92 -11.83
N PHE A 87 1.78 -12.76 -10.60
CA PHE A 87 1.43 -13.91 -9.75
C PHE A 87 0.35 -14.80 -10.37
N ALA A 88 -0.70 -14.21 -10.96
CA ALA A 88 -1.71 -14.99 -11.68
C ALA A 88 -1.11 -15.83 -12.83
N ARG A 89 -0.08 -15.31 -13.51
CA ARG A 89 0.63 -16.08 -14.56
C ARG A 89 1.51 -17.18 -13.98
N VAL A 90 2.10 -16.96 -12.80
CA VAL A 90 2.84 -18.00 -12.07
C VAL A 90 1.90 -19.13 -11.65
N ASP A 91 0.73 -18.80 -11.11
CA ASP A 91 -0.28 -19.79 -10.68
C ASP A 91 -0.77 -20.65 -11.87
N GLN A 92 -1.02 -20.01 -13.02
CA GLN A 92 -1.38 -20.72 -14.26
C GLN A 92 -0.28 -21.68 -14.70
N LEU A 93 0.98 -21.25 -14.61
CA LEU A 93 2.11 -22.10 -14.95
C LEU A 93 2.25 -23.28 -13.98
N GLU A 94 2.04 -23.05 -12.69
CA GLU A 94 2.05 -24.12 -11.68
C GLU A 94 0.96 -25.17 -11.96
N ALA A 95 -0.26 -24.73 -12.26
CA ALA A 95 -1.37 -25.62 -12.64
C ALA A 95 -1.04 -26.43 -13.90
N PHE A 96 -0.42 -25.81 -14.89
CA PHE A 96 0.03 -26.49 -16.10
C PHE A 96 1.08 -27.56 -15.80
N ILE A 97 2.10 -27.24 -14.98
CA ILE A 97 3.14 -28.19 -14.56
C ILE A 97 2.52 -29.37 -13.80
N ALA A 98 1.58 -29.12 -12.89
CA ALA A 98 0.89 -30.17 -12.15
C ALA A 98 0.13 -31.13 -13.09
N MET A 99 -0.51 -30.60 -14.13
CA MET A 99 -1.18 -31.40 -15.15
C MET A 99 -0.18 -32.23 -15.98
N VAL A 100 0.91 -31.62 -16.44
CA VAL A 100 1.98 -32.34 -17.18
C VAL A 100 2.50 -33.51 -16.34
N HIS A 101 2.79 -33.26 -15.07
CA HIS A 101 3.27 -34.28 -14.14
C HIS A 101 2.27 -35.45 -14.02
N LYS A 102 0.98 -35.15 -13.85
CA LYS A 102 -0.06 -36.19 -13.82
C LYS A 102 -0.07 -37.04 -15.10
N ASN A 103 0.03 -36.39 -16.26
CA ASN A 103 -0.02 -37.09 -17.55
C ASN A 103 1.23 -37.95 -17.79
N VAL A 104 2.41 -37.48 -17.37
CA VAL A 104 3.65 -38.27 -17.40
C VAL A 104 3.56 -39.49 -16.48
N ASN A 105 3.01 -39.35 -15.27
CA ASN A 105 2.83 -40.48 -14.36
C ASN A 105 1.89 -41.55 -14.95
N VAL A 106 0.77 -41.13 -15.55
CA VAL A 106 -0.14 -42.07 -16.23
C VAL A 106 0.57 -42.80 -17.37
N MET A 107 1.38 -42.07 -18.16
CA MET A 107 2.16 -42.68 -19.23
C MET A 107 3.18 -43.69 -18.71
N GLU A 108 3.90 -43.35 -17.62
CA GLU A 108 4.87 -44.23 -16.97
C GLU A 108 4.21 -45.51 -16.43
N GLU A 109 3.04 -45.41 -15.79
CA GLU A 109 2.25 -46.56 -15.34
C GLU A 109 1.82 -47.46 -16.51
N CYS A 110 1.35 -46.87 -17.62
CA CYS A 110 0.99 -47.63 -18.82
C CYS A 110 2.20 -48.37 -19.42
N VAL A 111 3.36 -47.71 -19.50
CA VAL A 111 4.60 -48.33 -19.99
C VAL A 111 5.04 -49.47 -19.07
N ASN A 112 5.10 -49.24 -17.76
CA ASN A 112 5.44 -50.26 -16.78
C ASN A 112 4.51 -51.48 -16.86
N LYS A 113 3.21 -51.24 -17.04
CA LYS A 113 2.23 -52.31 -17.23
C LYS A 113 2.51 -53.11 -18.51
N ALA A 114 2.69 -52.44 -19.64
CA ALA A 114 2.98 -53.08 -20.93
C ALA A 114 4.29 -53.89 -20.89
N GLU A 115 5.34 -53.37 -20.26
CA GLU A 115 6.61 -54.08 -20.07
C GLU A 115 6.44 -55.33 -19.19
N SER A 116 5.65 -55.24 -18.11
CA SER A 116 5.39 -56.38 -17.23
C SER A 116 4.62 -57.50 -17.95
N GLU A 117 3.64 -57.14 -18.77
CA GLU A 117 2.85 -58.08 -19.57
C GLU A 117 3.70 -58.72 -20.69
N MET A 118 4.56 -57.96 -21.37
CA MET A 118 5.51 -58.45 -22.37
C MET A 118 6.56 -59.40 -21.77
N GLY A 119 7.11 -59.05 -20.60
CA GLY A 119 8.07 -59.87 -19.85
C GLY A 119 7.43 -61.18 -19.36
N SER A 120 6.20 -61.10 -18.86
CA SER A 120 5.40 -62.26 -18.44
C SER A 120 5.03 -63.16 -19.64
N PHE A 121 4.69 -62.59 -20.80
CA PHE A 121 4.34 -63.35 -22.00
C PHE A 121 5.52 -64.16 -22.56
N SER A 122 6.76 -63.67 -22.42
CA SER A 122 7.97 -64.46 -22.74
C SER A 122 8.21 -65.62 -21.76
N GLY A 123 7.87 -65.44 -20.47
CA GLY A 123 7.88 -66.50 -19.47
C GLY A 123 6.84 -67.59 -19.74
N LEU A 124 5.61 -67.19 -20.11
CA LEU A 124 4.51 -68.11 -20.43
C LEU A 124 4.76 -68.92 -21.70
N LYS A 125 5.40 -68.34 -22.73
CA LYS A 125 5.79 -69.09 -23.94
C LYS A 125 6.70 -70.29 -23.64
N LYS A 126 7.59 -70.20 -22.64
CA LYS A 126 8.42 -71.34 -22.20
C LYS A 126 7.61 -72.46 -21.53
N ILE A 127 6.46 -72.13 -20.92
CA ILE A 127 5.60 -73.10 -20.22
C ILE A 127 4.68 -73.81 -21.23
N PHE A 128 4.20 -73.11 -22.27
CA PHE A 128 3.34 -73.69 -23.31
C PHE A 128 4.08 -74.54 -24.34
N THR A 129 5.41 -74.45 -24.45
CA THR A 129 6.21 -75.32 -25.34
C THR A 129 6.44 -76.73 -24.80
N SER A 130 6.08 -77.03 -23.54
CA SER A 130 6.27 -78.38 -22.96
C SER A 130 5.09 -79.33 -23.12
N LEU A 131 3.93 -78.90 -23.63
CA LEU A 131 2.77 -79.79 -23.78
C LEU A 131 2.02 -79.51 -25.10
N VAL A 132 2.49 -80.16 -26.17
CA VAL A 132 1.77 -80.30 -27.43
C VAL A 132 0.55 -81.20 -27.21
N GLY A 133 -0.66 -80.63 -27.27
CA GLY A 133 -1.90 -81.40 -27.16
C GLY A 133 -3.16 -80.60 -27.50
N LYS A 134 -3.61 -80.72 -28.76
CA LYS A 134 -4.97 -80.55 -29.31
C LYS A 134 -5.78 -79.27 -28.99
N LYS A 135 -5.92 -78.46 -30.05
CA LYS A 135 -7.00 -77.54 -30.46
C LYS A 135 -8.23 -77.42 -29.54
N THR A 136 -8.49 -76.21 -29.06
CA THR A 136 -9.83 -75.58 -29.00
C THR A 136 -9.68 -74.07 -29.10
N SER A 137 -10.39 -73.48 -30.06
CA SER A 137 -10.47 -72.04 -30.27
C SER A 137 -11.21 -71.39 -29.10
N GLN A 138 -10.52 -70.54 -28.34
CA GLN A 138 -11.16 -69.50 -27.55
C GLN A 138 -10.51 -68.17 -27.94
N GLN A 139 -11.34 -67.24 -28.38
CA GLN A 139 -10.95 -65.87 -28.69
C GLN A 139 -10.29 -65.28 -27.43
N LYS A 140 -8.98 -65.07 -27.50
CA LYS A 140 -8.29 -64.18 -26.56
C LYS A 140 -8.70 -62.77 -26.94
N ASP A 141 -9.40 -62.12 -26.04
CA ASP A 141 -9.62 -60.68 -26.06
C ASP A 141 -8.23 -60.02 -26.06
N LEU A 142 -7.80 -59.57 -27.24
CA LEU A 142 -6.64 -58.72 -27.39
C LEU A 142 -7.05 -57.41 -26.72
N GLN A 143 -6.67 -57.23 -25.46
CA GLN A 143 -6.93 -55.98 -24.74
C GLN A 143 -6.44 -54.82 -25.61
N GLN A 144 -7.42 -54.10 -26.16
CA GLN A 144 -7.21 -53.08 -27.16
C GLN A 144 -6.50 -51.92 -26.48
N PHE A 145 -5.25 -51.66 -26.91
CA PHE A 145 -4.50 -50.51 -26.46
C PHE A 145 -5.31 -49.24 -26.75
N GLN A 146 -5.79 -48.57 -25.71
CA GLN A 146 -6.27 -47.21 -25.81
C GLN A 146 -5.10 -46.28 -25.49
N PRO A 147 -4.71 -45.41 -26.44
CA PRO A 147 -3.72 -44.37 -26.17
C PRO A 147 -4.22 -43.49 -25.01
N PRO A 148 -3.37 -43.17 -24.03
CA PRO A 148 -3.68 -42.15 -23.05
C PRO A 148 -3.96 -40.82 -23.76
N ASP A 149 -4.95 -40.08 -23.29
CA ASP A 149 -5.26 -38.76 -23.82
C ASP A 149 -4.13 -37.80 -23.39
N ILE A 150 -3.28 -37.41 -24.35
CA ILE A 150 -2.12 -36.57 -24.10
C ILE A 150 -2.56 -35.12 -24.24
N PHE A 151 -2.32 -34.33 -23.20
CA PHE A 151 -2.58 -32.89 -23.22
C PHE A 151 -1.82 -32.19 -24.36
N ILE A 152 -2.49 -31.25 -25.04
CA ILE A 152 -1.90 -30.45 -26.11
C ILE A 152 -1.51 -29.08 -25.54
N THR A 153 -0.20 -28.82 -25.48
CA THR A 153 0.36 -27.57 -24.94
C THR A 153 -0.23 -26.30 -25.57
N GLU A 154 -0.55 -26.35 -26.86
CA GLU A 154 -1.08 -25.24 -27.66
C GLU A 154 -2.50 -24.79 -27.26
N GLU A 155 -3.30 -25.65 -26.62
CA GLU A 155 -4.64 -25.27 -26.14
C GLU A 155 -4.59 -24.44 -24.86
N TYR A 156 -3.53 -24.60 -24.05
CA TYR A 156 -3.41 -23.99 -22.73
C TYR A 156 -2.55 -22.72 -22.71
N LEU A 157 -1.62 -22.58 -23.67
CA LEU A 157 -0.79 -21.37 -23.81
C LEU A 157 -1.44 -20.28 -24.67
N ARG A 158 -2.69 -20.47 -25.12
CA ARG A 158 -3.37 -19.45 -25.93
C ARG A 158 -3.47 -18.17 -25.11
N PRO A 159 -2.94 -17.02 -25.61
CA PRO A 159 -3.10 -15.75 -24.91
C PRO A 159 -4.60 -15.52 -24.80
N SER A 160 -5.09 -15.36 -23.56
CA SER A 160 -6.50 -15.14 -23.27
C SER A 160 -7.00 -13.93 -24.08
N SER A 161 -7.52 -14.19 -25.28
CA SER A 161 -8.37 -13.25 -26.00
C SER A 161 -9.73 -13.40 -25.34
N ALA A 162 -10.08 -12.37 -24.57
CA ALA A 162 -11.34 -12.15 -23.91
C ALA A 162 -12.53 -12.96 -24.48
N GLY A 163 -13.12 -13.78 -23.61
CA GLY A 163 -14.50 -14.26 -23.72
C GLY A 163 -14.65 -15.60 -24.43
N ASP A 164 -14.44 -16.70 -23.69
CA ASP A 164 -15.27 -17.90 -23.82
C ASP A 164 -15.10 -18.77 -22.56
N LEU A 165 -16.13 -18.77 -21.72
CA LEU A 165 -16.33 -19.73 -20.63
C LEU A 165 -17.25 -20.83 -21.16
N PRO A 166 -16.91 -22.13 -21.10
CA PRO A 166 -17.89 -23.18 -21.28
C PRO A 166 -18.67 -23.37 -19.97
N GLU A 167 -19.96 -23.11 -20.07
CA GLU A 167 -21.00 -23.46 -19.12
C GLU A 167 -21.12 -24.99 -19.00
N THR A 168 -21.12 -25.54 -17.78
CA THR A 168 -22.04 -26.64 -17.37
C THR A 168 -21.86 -27.02 -15.90
N GLY A 169 -22.97 -27.06 -15.15
CA GLY A 169 -23.13 -27.94 -13.98
C GLY A 169 -23.52 -27.26 -12.66
N GLN A 170 -24.81 -26.99 -12.48
CA GLN A 170 -25.44 -26.62 -11.19
C GLN A 170 -25.46 -27.81 -10.21
N PRO A 171 -25.40 -27.58 -8.88
CA PRO A 171 -26.62 -27.81 -8.10
C PRO A 171 -26.87 -26.79 -6.96
N ASP A 172 -28.16 -26.51 -6.79
CA ASP A 172 -28.91 -26.28 -5.55
C ASP A 172 -28.51 -25.18 -4.54
N SER A 173 -29.33 -24.12 -4.55
CA SER A 173 -30.08 -23.58 -3.41
C SER A 173 -29.32 -23.15 -2.13
N ALA A 174 -29.02 -21.86 -2.03
CA ALA A 174 -29.29 -21.04 -0.83
C ALA A 174 -29.40 -19.56 -1.23
N GLY A 175 -30.46 -18.88 -0.78
CA GLY A 175 -30.88 -17.56 -1.26
C GLY A 175 -29.99 -16.36 -0.85
N PRO A 176 -30.25 -15.17 -1.42
CA PRO A 176 -29.38 -14.00 -1.23
C PRO A 176 -29.71 -13.27 0.07
N THR A 177 -28.72 -13.10 0.95
CA THR A 177 -28.76 -12.05 1.99
C THR A 177 -28.50 -10.70 1.32
N ASP A 178 -29.59 -9.95 1.16
CA ASP A 178 -29.66 -8.56 0.73
C ASP A 178 -28.84 -7.65 1.67
N LEU A 179 -27.69 -7.19 1.20
CA LEU A 179 -26.88 -6.13 1.81
C LEU A 179 -27.22 -4.78 1.18
N THR A 180 -28.50 -4.41 1.18
CA THR A 180 -28.95 -3.05 0.83
C THR A 180 -29.79 -2.49 1.97
N LYS A 181 -29.14 -2.14 3.08
CA LYS A 181 -29.73 -1.24 4.08
C LYS A 181 -28.79 -0.05 4.33
N PRO A 182 -29.26 1.19 4.17
CA PRO A 182 -28.49 2.37 4.57
C PRO A 182 -28.35 2.41 6.10
N LEU A 183 -27.15 2.80 6.57
CA LEU A 183 -26.86 3.04 7.98
C LEU A 183 -27.69 4.22 8.49
N THR A 184 -28.60 3.96 9.43
CA THR A 184 -29.26 5.02 10.20
C THR A 184 -28.29 5.53 11.28
N ILE A 185 -27.86 6.79 11.14
CA ILE A 185 -27.18 7.52 12.21
C ILE A 185 -28.22 7.77 13.30
N VAL A 186 -27.95 7.25 14.50
CA VAL A 186 -28.72 7.58 15.70
C VAL A 186 -28.08 8.83 16.29
N ASP A 187 -28.74 9.98 16.13
CA ASP A 187 -28.39 11.19 16.88
C ASP A 187 -28.62 10.91 18.37
N ASN A 188 -27.55 10.93 19.15
CA ASN A 188 -27.64 10.90 20.61
C ASN A 188 -27.76 12.34 21.11
N THR A 189 -28.87 12.58 21.79
CA THR A 189 -29.21 13.83 22.49
C THR A 189 -28.15 14.24 23.50
#